data_AF-A0A2V7N8D1-F1
#
_entry.id   AF-A0A2V7N8D1-F1
#
_cell.length_a   1.000
_cell.length_b   1.000
_cell.length_c   1.000
_cell.angle_alpha   90.00
_cell.angle_beta   90.00
_cell.angle_gamma   90.00
#
_symmetry.space_group_name_H-M   'P 1'
#
loop_
_entity.id
_entity.type
_entity.pdbx_description
1 polymer ?
#
loop_
_entity_poly.entity_id
_entity_poly.type
_entity_poly.pdbx_seq_one_letter_code
_entity_poly.pdbx_strand_id
1 'polypeptide(L)'
;MQMNILAQKIQADLSAVGMRLELNGLPISTSLQQYRDGKNQVGVWSWAADYPDASDFLVYLPGRTVGKRAGWFADASPAAKSLADLGDQVEMELDSAKRLALYQRIDRQLAEIGPYAPLFQPAVPYAFRSNVSGVTFNSVWGVDFYALTRTT
;
A
#
# COMPACT_ATOMS: atom_id res chain seq x y z
N MET A 1 -12.15 -0.42 -6.24
CA MET A 1 -11.73 -1.84 -6.13
C MET A 1 -12.76 -2.59 -5.30
N GLN A 2 -13.22 -3.76 -5.75
CA GLN A 2 -14.19 -4.58 -5.01
C GLN A 2 -13.45 -5.54 -4.06
N MET A 3 -13.22 -5.10 -2.81
CA MET A 3 -12.39 -5.82 -1.84
C MET A 3 -12.96 -7.20 -1.44
N ASN A 4 -14.29 -7.32 -1.42
CA ASN A 4 -14.98 -8.58 -1.14
C ASN A 4 -14.69 -9.66 -2.18
N ILE A 5 -14.77 -9.32 -3.47
CA ILE A 5 -14.48 -10.26 -4.56
C ILE A 5 -13.01 -10.68 -4.54
N LEU A 6 -12.11 -9.73 -4.29
CA LEU A 6 -10.68 -10.02 -4.17
C LEU A 6 -10.39 -10.97 -3.00
N ALA A 7 -11.00 -10.73 -1.83
CA ALA A 7 -10.85 -11.61 -0.67
C ALA A 7 -11.40 -13.03 -0.94
N GLN A 8 -12.54 -13.15 -1.62
CA GLN A 8 -13.10 -14.45 -2.05
C GLN A 8 -12.16 -15.19 -3.01
N LYS A 9 -11.54 -14.47 -3.96
CA LYS A 9 -10.56 -15.06 -4.88
C LYS A 9 -9.34 -15.59 -4.13
N ILE A 10 -8.79 -14.79 -3.22
CA ILE A 10 -7.63 -15.19 -2.39
C ILE A 10 -7.99 -16.40 -1.53
N GLN A 11 -9.17 -16.44 -0.91
CA GLN A 11 -9.64 -17.60 -0.17
C GLN A 11 -9.69 -18.86 -1.06
N ALA A 12 -10.23 -18.76 -2.27
CA ALA A 12 -10.30 -19.89 -3.19
C ALA A 12 -8.91 -20.38 -3.62
N ASP A 13 -8.01 -19.47 -3.99
CA ASP A 13 -6.65 -19.79 -4.41
C ASP A 13 -5.83 -20.45 -3.27
N LEU A 14 -5.95 -19.95 -2.05
CA LEU A 14 -5.28 -20.54 -0.88
C LEU A 14 -5.91 -21.88 -0.47
N SER A 15 -7.22 -22.02 -0.60
CA SER A 15 -7.91 -23.29 -0.34
C SER A 15 -7.43 -24.39 -1.29
N ALA A 16 -7.12 -24.06 -2.55
CA ALA A 16 -6.62 -25.02 -3.54
C ALA A 16 -5.25 -25.63 -3.16
N VAL A 17 -4.49 -24.96 -2.30
CA VAL A 17 -3.19 -25.44 -1.77
C VAL A 17 -3.27 -25.87 -0.30
N GLY A 18 -4.49 -26.09 0.22
CA GLY A 18 -4.72 -26.63 1.57
C GLY A 18 -4.71 -25.59 2.70
N MET A 19 -4.66 -24.29 2.39
CA MET A 19 -4.76 -23.21 3.37
C MET A 19 -6.21 -22.74 3.51
N ARG A 20 -6.83 -23.01 4.67
CA ARG A 20 -8.21 -22.61 4.93
C ARG A 20 -8.28 -21.21 5.53
N LEU A 21 -8.92 -20.27 4.83
CA LEU A 21 -9.28 -18.95 5.36
C LEU A 21 -10.77 -18.87 5.68
N GLU A 22 -11.11 -18.14 6.74
CA GLU A 22 -12.48 -17.73 7.06
C GLU A 22 -12.65 -16.24 6.76
N LEU A 23 -13.63 -15.89 5.94
CA LEU A 23 -13.90 -14.49 5.60
C LEU A 23 -14.70 -13.83 6.72
N ASN A 24 -14.11 -12.83 7.36
CA ASN A 24 -14.77 -12.02 8.39
C ASN A 24 -15.25 -10.69 7.78
N GLY A 25 -16.48 -10.69 7.26
CA GLY A 25 -17.10 -9.49 6.70
C GLY A 25 -17.49 -8.49 7.78
N LEU A 26 -16.81 -7.36 7.83
CA LEU A 26 -17.09 -6.27 8.78
C LEU A 26 -17.39 -4.95 8.05
N PRO A 27 -18.13 -4.02 8.68
CA PRO A 27 -18.20 -2.64 8.21
C PRO A 27 -16.79 -2.05 8.05
N ILE A 28 -16.58 -1.23 7.03
CA ILE A 28 -15.24 -0.72 6.67
C ILE A 28 -14.56 0.02 7.81
N SER A 29 -15.30 0.81 8.60
CA SER A 29 -14.77 1.54 9.76
C SER A 29 -14.25 0.59 10.84
N THR A 30 -15.04 -0.44 11.17
CA THR A 30 -14.66 -1.47 12.15
C THR A 30 -13.47 -2.30 11.66
N SER A 31 -13.49 -2.73 10.39
CA SER A 31 -12.40 -3.48 9.78
C SER A 31 -11.09 -2.67 9.76
N LEU A 32 -11.17 -1.38 9.39
CA LEU A 32 -10.04 -0.47 9.38
C LEU A 32 -9.47 -0.27 10.78
N GLN A 33 -10.31 -0.16 11.81
CA GLN A 33 -9.84 -0.07 13.19
C GLN A 33 -9.11 -1.35 13.61
N GLN A 34 -9.66 -2.54 13.32
CA GLN A 34 -8.97 -3.80 13.63
C GLN A 34 -7.63 -3.94 12.92
N TYR A 35 -7.54 -3.52 11.66
CA TYR A 35 -6.26 -3.45 10.94
C TYR A 35 -5.28 -2.48 11.59
N ARG A 36 -5.72 -1.28 11.96
CA ARG A 36 -4.88 -0.28 12.64
C ARG A 36 -4.38 -0.76 14.01
N ASP A 37 -5.20 -1.53 14.71
CA ASP A 37 -4.87 -2.16 15.99
C ASP A 37 -3.97 -3.40 15.84
N GLY A 38 -3.64 -3.82 14.61
CA GLY A 38 -2.85 -5.02 14.36
C GLY A 38 -3.53 -6.33 14.74
N LYS A 39 -4.86 -6.38 14.70
CA LYS A 39 -5.66 -7.56 15.08
C LYS A 39 -5.98 -8.49 13.92
N ASN A 40 -5.68 -8.09 12.68
CA ASN A 40 -5.89 -8.93 11.52
C ASN A 40 -4.83 -10.03 11.46
N GLN A 41 -5.24 -11.30 11.35
CA GLN A 41 -4.34 -12.40 11.03
C GLN A 41 -3.86 -12.31 9.57
N VAL A 42 -4.80 -12.08 8.66
CA VAL A 42 -4.57 -11.78 7.23
C VAL A 42 -5.55 -10.69 6.84
N GLY A 43 -5.12 -9.72 6.04
CA GLY A 43 -5.97 -8.62 5.57
C GLY A 43 -5.62 -8.19 4.16
N VAL A 44 -6.63 -7.77 3.40
CA VAL A 44 -6.48 -7.18 2.07
C VAL A 44 -6.72 -5.69 2.20
N TRP A 45 -5.66 -4.90 2.01
CA TRP A 45 -5.69 -3.46 2.16
C TRP A 45 -4.95 -2.79 1.00
N SER A 46 -5.22 -1.51 0.80
CA SER A 46 -4.54 -0.67 -0.18
C SER A 46 -3.92 0.54 0.52
N TRP A 47 -2.84 1.04 -0.07
CA TRP A 47 -2.25 2.33 0.25
C TRP A 47 -2.21 3.15 -1.03
N ALA A 48 -2.62 4.41 -0.96
CA ALA A 48 -2.48 5.38 -2.03
C ALA A 48 -1.41 6.38 -1.60
N ALA A 49 -0.62 6.88 -2.55
CA ALA A 49 0.45 7.82 -2.24
C ALA A 49 -0.15 9.12 -1.68
N ASP A 50 0.25 9.51 -0.47
CA ASP A 50 -0.21 10.77 0.13
C ASP A 50 0.52 11.99 -0.47
N TYR A 51 1.71 11.77 -1.05
CA TYR A 51 2.52 12.77 -1.76
C TYR A 51 3.43 12.08 -2.79
N PRO A 52 3.93 12.79 -3.83
CA PRO A 52 4.61 12.17 -4.98
C PRO A 52 6.09 11.87 -4.70
N ASP A 53 6.41 11.17 -3.62
CA ASP A 53 7.76 10.71 -3.29
C ASP A 53 7.73 9.27 -2.74
N ALA A 54 8.75 8.48 -3.07
CA ALA A 54 8.87 7.09 -2.67
C ALA A 54 8.94 6.90 -1.13
N SER A 55 9.30 7.93 -0.37
CA SER A 55 9.30 7.89 1.09
C SER A 55 7.92 7.61 1.67
N ASP A 56 6.83 7.92 0.94
CA ASP A 56 5.48 7.63 1.40
C ASP A 56 5.24 6.13 1.62
N PHE A 57 5.95 5.28 0.86
CA PHE A 57 5.85 3.83 0.96
C PHE A 57 6.80 3.23 2.02
N LEU A 58 7.69 4.02 2.65
CA LEU A 58 8.51 3.54 3.76
C LEU A 58 7.69 3.16 5.00
N VAL A 59 6.41 3.53 5.05
CA VAL A 59 5.46 3.07 6.09
C VAL A 59 5.39 1.55 6.20
N TYR A 60 5.74 0.81 5.14
CA TYR A 60 5.77 -0.66 5.10
C TYR A 60 7.02 -1.27 5.76
N LEU A 61 8.04 -0.48 6.09
CA LEU A 61 9.25 -1.01 6.71
C LEU A 61 9.03 -1.48 8.15
N PRO A 62 9.90 -2.37 8.68
CA PRO A 62 9.82 -2.83 10.07
C PRO A 62 9.77 -1.66 11.05
N GLY A 63 8.83 -1.72 12.00
CA GLY A 63 8.66 -0.67 13.01
C GLY A 63 8.04 0.65 12.51
N ARG A 64 7.80 0.79 11.20
CA ARG A 64 7.04 1.92 10.63
C ARG A 64 5.53 1.62 10.69
N THR A 65 4.68 2.56 10.25
CA THR A 65 3.23 2.54 10.51
C THR A 65 2.53 1.26 10.05
N VAL A 66 2.75 0.82 8.82
CA VAL A 66 2.17 -0.42 8.27
C VAL A 66 2.95 -1.65 8.75
N GLY A 67 4.27 -1.52 8.96
CA GLY A 67 5.08 -2.51 9.68
C GLY A 67 4.45 -2.94 11.00
N LYS A 68 4.20 -1.98 11.89
CA LYS A 68 3.58 -2.19 13.20
C LYS A 68 2.18 -2.80 13.11
N ARG A 69 1.36 -2.39 12.14
CA ARG A 69 0.03 -2.97 11.91
C ARG A 69 0.09 -4.44 11.47
N ALA A 70 1.17 -4.84 10.82
CA ALA A 70 1.45 -6.24 10.49
C ALA A 70 2.17 -7.00 11.63
N GLY A 71 2.36 -6.37 12.80
CA GLY A 71 3.14 -6.93 13.90
C GLY A 71 4.65 -7.03 13.62
N TRP A 72 5.14 -6.31 12.61
CA TRP A 72 6.53 -6.36 12.17
C TRP A 72 7.33 -5.19 12.75
N PHE A 73 8.01 -5.45 13.86
CA PHE A 73 8.86 -4.48 14.56
C PHE A 73 10.30 -4.54 14.05
N ALA A 74 11.05 -3.45 14.26
CA ALA A 74 12.45 -3.35 13.79
C ALA A 74 13.37 -4.38 14.47
N ASP A 75 13.06 -4.80 15.70
CA ASP A 75 13.80 -5.79 16.47
C ASP A 75 13.31 -7.23 16.24
N ALA A 76 12.36 -7.46 15.34
CA ALA A 76 11.82 -8.79 15.06
C ALA A 76 12.89 -9.78 14.54
N SER A 77 13.93 -9.28 13.87
CA SER A 77 15.10 -10.07 13.45
C SER A 77 16.28 -9.16 13.09
N PRO A 78 17.52 -9.68 12.98
CA PRO A 78 18.65 -8.91 12.44
C PRO A 78 18.39 -8.35 11.03
N ALA A 79 17.67 -9.09 10.19
CA ALA A 79 17.31 -8.66 8.84
C ALA A 79 16.27 -7.53 8.87
N ALA A 80 15.26 -7.62 9.75
CA ALA A 80 14.29 -6.56 9.96
C ALA A 80 14.97 -5.29 10.48
N LYS A 81 15.91 -5.43 11.42
CA LYS A 81 16.69 -4.30 11.91
C LYS A 81 17.51 -3.65 10.80
N SER A 82 18.23 -4.45 10.01
CA SER A 82 19.01 -3.93 8.89
C SER A 82 18.15 -3.20 7.85
N LEU A 83 16.93 -3.67 7.60
CA LEU A 83 15.99 -3.03 6.68
C LEU A 83 15.41 -1.73 7.26
N ALA A 84 15.12 -1.70 8.56
CA ALA A 84 14.73 -0.46 9.24
C ALA A 84 15.85 0.59 9.18
N ASP A 85 17.09 0.19 9.47
CA ASP A 85 18.26 1.06 9.41
C ASP A 85 18.52 1.60 7.98
N LEU A 86 18.17 0.83 6.93
CA LEU A 86 18.20 1.30 5.53
C LEU A 86 17.10 2.34 5.24
N GLY A 87 15.93 2.18 5.85
CA GLY A 87 14.84 3.16 5.80
C GLY A 87 15.27 4.51 6.35
N ASP A 88 15.95 4.52 7.49
CA ASP A 88 16.47 5.76 8.09
C ASP A 88 17.54 6.41 7.20
N GLN A 89 18.39 5.60 6.55
CA GLN A 89 19.43 6.10 5.62
C GLN A 89 18.84 6.76 4.38
N VAL A 90 17.82 6.15 3.75
CA VAL A 90 17.24 6.69 2.51
C VAL A 90 16.47 8.00 2.72
N GLU A 91 15.93 8.22 3.93
CA GLU A 91 15.28 9.48 4.32
C GLU A 91 16.30 10.62 4.48
N MET A 92 17.56 10.30 4.81
CA MET A 92 18.64 11.29 4.99
C MET A 92 19.52 11.49 3.74
N GLU A 93 19.37 10.66 2.71
CA GLU A 93 20.16 10.75 1.49
C GLU A 93 19.63 11.83 0.54
N LEU A 94 20.48 12.79 0.20
CA LEU A 94 20.14 13.94 -0.64
C LEU A 94 20.56 13.75 -2.11
N ASP A 95 21.53 12.87 -2.37
CA ASP A 95 21.94 12.53 -3.73
C ASP A 95 20.90 11.60 -4.37
N SER A 96 20.28 12.06 -5.46
CA SER A 96 19.17 11.34 -6.08
C SER A 96 19.56 9.96 -6.62
N ALA A 97 20.79 9.78 -7.10
CA ALA A 97 21.24 8.49 -7.64
C ALA A 97 21.49 7.48 -6.52
N LYS A 98 22.11 7.90 -5.42
CA LYS A 98 22.28 7.07 -4.22
C LYS A 98 20.93 6.74 -3.58
N ARG A 99 20.04 7.73 -3.47
CA ARG A 99 18.69 7.55 -2.92
C ARG A 99 17.90 6.52 -3.71
N LEU A 100 17.96 6.57 -5.05
CA LEU A 100 17.36 5.57 -5.93
C LEU A 100 17.94 4.17 -5.69
N ALA A 101 19.26 4.03 -5.59
CA ALA A 101 19.90 2.74 -5.33
C ALA A 101 19.50 2.16 -3.96
N LEU A 102 19.35 3.01 -2.94
CA LEU A 102 18.84 2.62 -1.62
C LEU A 102 17.39 2.13 -1.70
N TYR A 103 16.50 2.86 -2.38
CA TYR A 103 15.11 2.42 -2.58
C TYR A 103 15.05 1.06 -3.30
N GLN A 104 15.80 0.86 -4.38
CA GLN A 104 15.85 -0.43 -5.08
C GLN A 104 16.34 -1.59 -4.19
N ARG A 105 17.22 -1.31 -3.24
CA ARG A 105 17.67 -2.30 -2.26
C ARG A 105 16.57 -2.59 -1.24
N ILE A 106 15.92 -1.55 -0.73
CA ILE A 106 14.78 -1.65 0.19
C ILE A 106 13.67 -2.47 -0.44
N ASP A 107 13.26 -2.17 -1.68
CA ASP A 107 12.17 -2.88 -2.38
C ASP A 107 12.45 -4.36 -2.53
N ARG A 108 13.69 -4.74 -2.92
CA ARG A 108 14.10 -6.14 -3.05
C ARG A 108 14.05 -6.86 -1.70
N GLN A 109 14.60 -6.26 -0.66
CA GLN A 109 14.57 -6.85 0.67
C GLN A 109 13.14 -6.96 1.21
N LEU A 110 12.33 -5.92 1.02
CA LEU A 110 10.92 -5.94 1.43
C LEU A 110 10.14 -7.05 0.72
N ALA A 111 10.41 -7.31 -0.56
CA ALA A 111 9.80 -8.42 -1.29
C ALA A 111 10.28 -9.80 -0.80
N GLU A 112 11.51 -9.91 -0.31
CA GLU A 112 12.09 -11.17 0.18
C GLU A 112 11.66 -11.53 1.61
N ILE A 113 11.63 -10.54 2.52
CA ILE A 113 11.43 -10.78 3.96
C ILE A 113 10.18 -10.11 4.54
N GLY A 114 9.49 -9.27 3.77
CA GLY A 114 8.32 -8.55 4.25
C GLY A 114 7.12 -9.46 4.48
N PRO A 115 6.27 -9.17 5.48
CA PRO A 115 5.04 -9.92 5.74
C PRO A 115 3.90 -9.53 4.78
N TYR A 116 4.24 -9.18 3.54
CA TYR A 116 3.32 -8.60 2.56
C TYR A 116 3.34 -9.40 1.26
N ALA A 117 2.18 -9.49 0.62
CA ALA A 117 2.04 -10.00 -0.73
C ALA A 117 1.47 -8.89 -1.62
N PRO A 118 2.32 -8.11 -2.33
CA PRO A 118 1.85 -7.13 -3.29
C PRO A 118 1.02 -7.83 -4.39
N LEU A 119 -0.21 -7.37 -4.61
CA LEU A 119 -1.12 -8.00 -5.57
C LEU A 119 -1.08 -7.33 -6.94
N PHE A 120 -1.40 -6.04 -7.00
CA PHE A 120 -1.40 -5.24 -8.23
C PHE A 120 -1.57 -3.75 -7.89
N GLN A 121 -1.22 -2.88 -8.84
CA GLN A 121 -1.60 -1.47 -8.85
C GLN A 121 -2.83 -1.30 -9.74
N PRO A 122 -4.00 -0.90 -9.18
CA PRO A 122 -5.22 -0.81 -9.97
C PRO A 122 -5.16 0.37 -10.95
N ALA A 123 -5.65 0.16 -12.17
CA ALA A 123 -6.03 1.28 -13.02
C ALA A 123 -7.22 2.03 -12.40
N VAL A 124 -7.19 3.36 -12.45
CA VAL A 124 -8.28 4.22 -11.94
C VAL A 124 -8.97 4.88 -13.14
N PRO A 125 -9.99 4.24 -13.74
CA PRO A 125 -10.73 4.85 -14.84
C PRO A 125 -11.60 6.00 -14.33
N TYR A 126 -11.55 7.14 -15.02
CA TYR A 126 -12.45 8.27 -14.81
C TYR A 126 -13.44 8.35 -15.96
N ALA A 127 -14.73 8.40 -15.61
CA ALA A 127 -15.80 8.65 -16.57
C ALA A 127 -16.35 10.05 -16.35
N PHE A 128 -16.47 10.82 -17.41
CA PHE A 128 -17.07 12.16 -17.39
C PHE A 128 -17.91 12.37 -18.65
N ARG A 129 -18.86 13.31 -18.59
CA ARG A 129 -19.73 13.62 -19.73
C ARG A 129 -18.92 14.29 -20.84
N SER A 130 -19.31 14.05 -22.10
CA SER A 130 -18.65 14.63 -23.28
C SER A 130 -18.63 16.17 -23.30
N ASN A 131 -19.53 16.82 -22.56
CA ASN A 131 -19.59 18.27 -22.44
C ASN A 131 -18.80 18.83 -21.24
N VAL A 132 -18.00 18.01 -20.55
CA VAL A 132 -17.08 18.43 -19.48
C VAL A 132 -15.65 18.44 -20.02
N SER A 133 -14.97 19.56 -19.87
CA SER A 133 -13.57 19.76 -20.27
C SER A 133 -12.70 20.10 -19.07
N GLY A 134 -11.38 19.96 -19.21
CA GLY A 134 -10.40 20.24 -18.15
C GLY A 134 -10.20 19.12 -17.14
N VAL A 135 -10.77 17.94 -17.37
CA VAL A 135 -10.58 16.76 -16.52
C VAL A 135 -9.15 16.26 -16.68
N THR A 136 -8.33 16.45 -15.65
CA THR A 136 -6.99 15.87 -15.54
C THR A 136 -6.94 14.91 -14.37
N PHE A 137 -6.05 13.92 -14.45
CA PHE A 137 -5.81 12.97 -13.37
C PHE A 137 -4.53 13.30 -12.63
N ASN A 138 -4.61 13.36 -11.31
CA ASN A 138 -3.46 13.34 -10.42
C ASN A 138 -3.54 12.12 -9.48
N SER A 139 -2.41 11.44 -9.30
CA SER A 139 -2.32 10.22 -8.49
C SER A 139 -2.47 10.43 -6.99
N VAL A 140 -2.38 11.67 -6.50
CA VAL A 140 -2.49 12.03 -5.08
C VAL A 140 -3.86 12.63 -4.76
N TRP A 141 -4.31 13.65 -5.51
CA TRP A 141 -5.56 14.36 -5.22
C TRP A 141 -6.71 14.08 -6.19
N GLY A 142 -6.51 13.22 -7.19
CA GLY A 142 -7.56 12.85 -8.14
C GLY A 142 -7.88 13.97 -9.15
N VAL A 143 -9.15 14.37 -9.22
CA VAL A 143 -9.63 15.39 -10.16
C VAL A 143 -9.53 16.77 -9.51
N ASP A 144 -8.88 17.70 -10.20
CA ASP A 144 -8.95 19.11 -9.85
C ASP A 144 -10.28 19.72 -10.32
N PHE A 145 -11.17 20.00 -9.38
CA PHE A 145 -12.48 20.59 -9.66
C PHE A 145 -12.40 22.04 -10.15
N TYR A 146 -11.33 22.77 -9.83
CA TYR A 146 -11.15 24.16 -10.27
C TYR A 146 -10.90 24.25 -11.78
N ALA A 147 -10.18 23.29 -12.34
CA ALA A 147 -9.87 23.22 -13.76
C ALA A 147 -11.08 22.84 -14.65
N LEU A 148 -12.20 22.41 -14.05
CA LEU A 148 -13.34 21.89 -14.80
C LEU A 148 -14.16 23.01 -15.45
N THR A 149 -14.53 22.78 -16.70
CA THR A 149 -15.47 23.61 -17.45
C THR A 149 -16.58 22.75 -18.05
N ARG A 150 -17.75 23.34 -18.27
CA ARG A 150 -18.88 22.68 -18.94
C ARG A 150 -19.29 23.49 -20.15
N THR A 151 -19.32 22.86 -21.31
CA THR A 151 -19.94 23.47 -22.50
C THR A 151 -21.45 23.20 -22.44
N THR A 152 -22.24 24.26 -22.62
CA THR A 152 -23.71 24.17 -22.74
C THR A 152 -24.12 23.53 -24.05
#